data_AF-A0A9C9K2V2-F1
#
_entry.id   AF-A0A9C9K2V2-F1
#
_cell.length_a   1.000
_cell.length_b   1.000
_cell.length_c   1.000
_cell.angle_alpha   90.00
_cell.angle_beta   90.00
_cell.angle_gamma   90.00
#
_symmetry.space_group_name_H-M   'P 1'
#
loop_
_entity.id
_entity.type
_entity.pdbx_description
1 polymer ?
#
loop_
_entity_poly.entity_id
_entity_poly.type
_entity_poly.pdbx_seq_one_letter_code
_entity_poly.pdbx_strand_id
1 'polypeptide(L)'
;ARSYILDALDINPLPASIEVTLKPQYRLKQRIISVAERIRQFPQVEDISYGRGWITRLERLVRAVAIADLGIGLVVAIAAIVTVSYTVRLTLYARREVIQVLKLVGATDWFIMWPFLIEGAIHGLVSAALSLLILYMGYRVIEVKLPQAVFVSPHLIVFYVVFATGVAVLGSWVSLRSFLREKVQ
;
A
#
# COMPACT_ATOMS: atom_id res chain seq x y z
N ALA A 1 22.41 -44.41 -25.95
CA ALA A 1 23.85 -44.09 -25.82
C ALA A 1 24.14 -42.96 -24.80
N ARG A 2 23.50 -42.95 -23.60
CA ARG A 2 23.72 -41.92 -22.56
C ARG A 2 24.18 -42.47 -21.20
N SER A 3 24.33 -43.79 -21.07
CA SER A 3 24.68 -44.46 -19.81
C SER A 3 26.18 -44.69 -19.60
N TYR A 4 27.01 -44.62 -20.66
CA TYR A 4 28.44 -44.95 -20.59
C TYR A 4 29.34 -43.88 -19.93
N ILE A 5 28.83 -42.68 -19.66
CA ILE A 5 29.63 -41.58 -19.05
C ILE A 5 29.60 -41.66 -17.52
N LEU A 6 28.65 -42.39 -16.94
CA LEU A 6 28.50 -42.51 -15.48
C LEU A 6 29.35 -43.63 -14.88
N ASP A 7 29.67 -44.68 -15.64
CA ASP A 7 30.53 -45.80 -15.21
C ASP A 7 32.04 -45.50 -15.29
N ALA A 8 32.43 -44.37 -15.88
CA ALA A 8 33.84 -43.96 -16.01
C ALA A 8 34.35 -43.06 -14.87
N LEU A 9 33.53 -42.82 -13.84
CA LEU A 9 33.84 -41.97 -12.70
C LEU A 9 33.74 -42.81 -11.41
N ASP A 10 34.83 -43.50 -11.06
CA ASP A 10 34.97 -44.28 -9.82
C ASP A 10 34.83 -43.42 -8.54
N ILE A 11 34.88 -42.09 -8.70
CA ILE A 11 34.81 -41.12 -7.60
C ILE A 11 33.80 -40.05 -7.99
N ASN A 12 32.81 -39.82 -7.11
CA ASN A 12 31.80 -38.78 -7.24
C ASN A 12 32.47 -37.38 -7.31
N PRO A 13 32.49 -36.72 -8.47
CA PRO A 13 33.21 -35.45 -8.67
C PRO A 13 32.42 -34.23 -8.18
N LEU A 14 31.18 -34.43 -7.71
CA LEU A 14 30.33 -33.36 -7.20
C LEU A 14 30.53 -33.21 -5.68
N PRO A 15 30.78 -31.99 -5.18
CA PRO A 15 30.82 -31.74 -3.75
C PRO A 15 29.46 -32.06 -3.12
N ALA A 16 29.48 -32.63 -1.91
CA ALA A 16 28.25 -32.92 -1.18
C ALA A 16 27.45 -31.62 -0.97
N SER A 17 26.23 -31.59 -1.49
CA SER A 17 25.35 -30.42 -1.42
C SER A 17 24.15 -30.72 -0.53
N ILE A 18 23.78 -29.76 0.31
CA ILE A 18 22.61 -29.84 1.19
C ILE A 18 21.68 -28.69 0.81
N GLU A 19 20.47 -29.02 0.39
CA GLU A 19 19.44 -28.03 0.11
C GLU A 19 18.69 -27.66 1.38
N VAL A 20 18.84 -26.41 1.83
CA VAL A 20 18.19 -25.90 3.04
C VAL A 20 17.03 -24.99 2.65
N THR A 21 15.80 -25.47 2.83
CA THR A 21 14.59 -24.66 2.63
C THR A 21 14.25 -23.88 3.90
N LEU A 22 14.33 -22.55 3.81
CA LEU A 22 13.94 -21.67 4.92
C LEU A 22 12.42 -21.62 5.07
N LYS A 23 11.95 -21.74 6.33
CA LYS A 23 10.54 -21.51 6.69
C LYS A 23 10.10 -20.10 6.25
N PRO A 24 8.82 -19.89 5.88
CA PRO A 24 8.33 -18.62 5.32
C PRO A 24 8.73 -17.38 6.15
N GLN A 25 8.71 -17.50 7.47
CA GLN A 25 9.07 -16.46 8.44
C GLN A 25 10.56 -16.02 8.43
N TYR A 26 11.45 -16.78 7.78
CA TYR A 26 12.87 -16.45 7.61
C TYR A 26 13.24 -16.09 6.16
N ARG A 27 12.26 -15.98 5.25
CA ARG A 27 12.49 -15.59 3.83
C ARG A 27 12.75 -14.10 3.63
N LEU A 28 12.84 -13.31 4.70
CA LEU A 28 13.31 -11.93 4.66
C LEU A 28 14.81 -11.91 4.33
N LYS A 29 15.24 -11.09 3.36
CA LYS A 29 16.63 -11.02 2.89
C LYS A 29 17.66 -10.93 4.02
N GLN A 30 17.44 -10.08 5.03
CA GLN A 30 18.37 -9.97 6.17
C GLN A 30 18.54 -11.30 6.93
N ARG A 31 17.47 -12.10 7.03
CA ARG A 31 17.49 -13.41 7.68
C ARG A 31 18.14 -14.46 6.78
N ILE A 32 17.91 -14.41 5.46
CA ILE A 32 18.60 -15.28 4.50
C ILE A 32 20.12 -15.02 4.51
N ILE A 33 20.53 -13.75 4.48
CA ILE A 33 21.95 -13.35 4.49
C ILE A 33 22.60 -13.75 5.82
N SER A 34 21.98 -13.45 6.96
CA SER A 34 22.55 -13.80 8.27
C SER A 34 22.60 -15.31 8.52
N VAL A 35 21.64 -16.08 8.01
CA VAL A 35 21.69 -17.55 8.06
C VAL A 35 22.79 -18.08 7.14
N ALA A 36 22.93 -17.55 5.92
CA ALA A 36 24.01 -17.92 5.02
C ALA A 36 25.40 -17.57 5.58
N GLU A 37 25.55 -16.42 6.25
CA GLU A 37 26.79 -16.04 6.93
C GLU A 37 27.12 -16.94 8.12
N ARG A 38 26.12 -17.34 8.92
CA ARG A 38 26.32 -18.31 10.01
C ARG A 38 26.71 -19.70 9.50
N ILE A 39 26.13 -20.14 8.38
CA ILE A 39 26.45 -21.44 7.79
C ILE A 39 27.85 -21.43 7.16
N ARG A 40 28.30 -20.29 6.61
CA ARG A 40 29.67 -20.08 6.10
C ARG A 40 30.77 -20.21 7.17
N GLN A 41 30.43 -20.07 8.45
CA GLN A 41 31.40 -20.18 9.54
C GLN A 41 31.75 -21.63 9.88
N PHE A 42 31.01 -22.62 9.35
CA PHE A 42 31.38 -24.01 9.53
C PHE A 42 32.51 -24.38 8.56
N PRO A 43 33.64 -24.92 9.06
CA PRO A 43 34.82 -25.22 8.23
C PRO A 43 34.57 -26.31 7.17
N GLN A 44 33.44 -27.04 7.26
CA GLN A 44 33.03 -28.05 6.28
C GLN A 44 32.24 -27.48 5.09
N VAL A 45 31.99 -26.17 5.04
CA VAL A 45 31.17 -25.53 3.99
C VAL A 45 32.07 -24.77 3.00
N GLU A 46 32.21 -25.30 1.80
CA GLU A 46 33.11 -24.77 0.76
C GLU A 46 32.49 -23.61 -0.05
N ASP A 47 31.20 -23.70 -0.41
CA ASP A 47 30.46 -22.62 -1.07
C ASP A 47 28.98 -22.58 -0.65
N ILE A 48 28.40 -21.38 -0.62
CA ILE A 48 26.96 -21.19 -0.44
C ILE A 48 26.43 -20.36 -1.61
N SER A 49 25.73 -21.05 -2.51
CA SER A 49 24.95 -20.46 -3.60
C SER A 49 23.52 -20.21 -3.14
N TYR A 50 23.29 -19.04 -2.55
CA TYR A 50 21.96 -18.47 -2.37
C TYR A 50 21.83 -17.37 -3.41
N GLY A 51 20.81 -17.40 -4.27
CA GLY A 51 20.67 -16.57 -5.48
C GLY A 51 20.66 -15.05 -5.26
N ARG A 52 21.76 -14.48 -4.75
CA ARG A 52 21.95 -13.07 -4.35
C ARG A 52 21.68 -12.12 -5.50
N GLY A 53 22.19 -12.45 -6.70
CA GLY A 53 22.00 -11.62 -7.89
C GLY A 53 20.53 -11.49 -8.28
N TRP A 54 19.77 -12.59 -8.24
CA TRP A 54 18.34 -12.62 -8.54
C TRP A 54 17.52 -11.88 -7.47
N ILE A 55 17.76 -12.17 -6.19
CA ILE A 55 17.07 -11.52 -5.06
C ILE A 55 17.31 -10.01 -5.09
N THR A 56 18.55 -9.57 -5.34
CA THR A 56 18.88 -8.14 -5.37
C THR A 56 18.22 -7.41 -6.55
N ARG A 57 18.09 -8.06 -7.72
CA ARG A 57 17.37 -7.49 -8.88
C ARG A 57 15.87 -7.38 -8.59
N LEU A 58 15.27 -8.43 -8.04
CA LEU A 58 13.86 -8.43 -7.66
C LEU A 58 13.56 -7.34 -6.64
N GLU A 59 14.42 -7.14 -5.65
CA GLU A 59 14.24 -6.06 -4.67
C GLU A 59 14.35 -4.67 -5.26
N ARG A 60 15.25 -4.45 -6.22
CA ARG A 60 15.32 -3.15 -6.92
C ARG A 60 14.03 -2.88 -7.69
N LEU A 61 13.47 -3.89 -8.35
CA LEU A 61 12.17 -3.78 -9.03
C LEU A 61 11.05 -3.49 -8.03
N VAL A 62 10.95 -4.27 -6.95
CA VAL A 62 9.93 -4.05 -5.90
C VAL A 62 10.05 -2.64 -5.31
N ARG A 63 11.27 -2.17 -5.04
CA ARG A 63 11.51 -0.81 -4.52
C ARG A 63 11.14 0.26 -5.54
N ALA A 64 11.45 0.08 -6.82
CA ALA A 64 11.08 1.01 -7.88
C ALA A 64 9.54 1.11 -8.01
N VAL A 65 8.85 -0.04 -7.96
CA VAL A 65 7.39 -0.09 -7.95
C VAL A 65 6.82 0.58 -6.70
N ALA A 66 7.40 0.37 -5.53
CA ALA A 66 6.94 1.04 -4.29
C ALA A 66 7.10 2.57 -4.35
N ILE A 67 8.17 3.08 -4.95
CA ILE A 67 8.37 4.53 -5.14
C ILE A 67 7.36 5.07 -6.15
N ALA A 68 7.11 4.34 -7.25
CA ALA A 68 6.13 4.72 -8.24
C ALA A 68 4.70 4.74 -7.67
N ASP A 69 4.35 3.74 -6.85
CA ASP A 69 3.06 3.65 -6.15
C ASP A 69 2.84 4.86 -5.23
N LEU A 70 3.84 5.23 -4.43
CA LEU A 70 3.78 6.44 -3.60
C LEU A 70 3.58 7.71 -4.45
N GLY A 71 4.26 7.82 -5.58
CA GLY A 71 4.12 8.95 -6.51
C GLY A 71 2.70 9.05 -7.08
N ILE A 72 2.17 7.93 -7.58
CA ILE A 72 0.80 7.87 -8.13
C ILE A 72 -0.23 8.16 -7.03
N GLY A 73 -0.06 7.55 -5.85
CA GLY A 73 -0.93 7.77 -4.71
C GLY A 73 -1.01 9.25 -4.29
N LEU A 74 0.13 9.96 -4.31
CA LEU A 74 0.17 11.39 -4.03
C LEU A 74 -0.63 12.21 -5.06
N VAL A 75 -0.47 11.91 -6.36
CA VAL A 75 -1.21 12.59 -7.42
C VAL A 75 -2.72 12.36 -7.28
N VAL A 76 -3.14 11.13 -7.00
CA VAL A 76 -4.55 10.78 -6.78
C VAL A 76 -5.10 11.49 -5.54
N ALA A 77 -4.33 11.58 -4.45
CA ALA A 77 -4.75 12.30 -3.26
C ALA A 77 -4.98 13.80 -3.53
N ILE A 78 -4.08 14.45 -4.27
CA ILE A 78 -4.24 15.86 -4.67
C ILE A 78 -5.47 16.02 -5.56
N ALA A 79 -5.65 15.16 -6.56
CA ALA A 79 -6.81 15.20 -7.45
C ALA A 79 -8.13 15.03 -6.67
N ALA A 80 -8.17 14.15 -5.67
CA ALA A 80 -9.33 13.97 -4.79
C ALA A 80 -9.64 15.25 -3.99
N ILE A 81 -8.63 15.88 -3.39
CA ILE A 81 -8.81 17.15 -2.63
C ILE A 81 -9.34 18.26 -3.55
N VAL A 82 -8.79 18.39 -4.76
CA VAL A 82 -9.25 19.39 -5.74
C VAL A 82 -10.69 19.11 -6.16
N THR A 83 -11.04 17.85 -6.41
CA THR A 83 -12.40 17.45 -6.81
C THR A 83 -13.41 17.77 -5.71
N VAL A 84 -13.14 17.33 -4.47
CA VAL A 84 -13.99 17.66 -3.31
C VAL A 84 -14.12 19.16 -3.15
N SER A 85 -13.04 19.91 -3.34
CA SER A 85 -13.07 21.37 -3.22
C SER A 85 -13.98 22.05 -4.24
N TYR A 86 -13.90 21.60 -5.49
CA TYR A 86 -14.76 22.12 -6.55
C TYR A 86 -16.23 21.81 -6.27
N THR A 87 -16.53 20.58 -5.83
CA THR A 87 -17.89 20.15 -5.50
C THR A 87 -18.48 20.89 -4.30
N VAL A 88 -17.72 21.08 -3.22
CA VAL A 88 -18.17 21.84 -2.04
C VAL A 88 -18.49 23.28 -2.42
N ARG A 89 -17.62 23.93 -3.22
CA ARG A 89 -17.87 25.30 -3.71
C ARG A 89 -19.16 25.38 -4.51
N LEU A 90 -19.36 24.49 -5.48
CA LEU A 90 -20.57 24.43 -6.29
C LEU A 90 -21.83 24.29 -5.43
N THR A 91 -21.77 23.42 -4.42
CA THR A 91 -22.90 23.15 -3.52
C THR A 91 -23.18 24.34 -2.59
N LEU A 92 -22.14 25.01 -2.08
CA LEU A 92 -22.27 26.24 -1.29
C LEU A 92 -22.92 27.36 -2.11
N TYR A 93 -22.54 27.53 -3.38
CA TYR A 93 -23.17 28.50 -4.27
C TYR A 93 -24.66 28.21 -4.49
N ALA A 94 -25.02 26.93 -4.67
CA ALA A 94 -26.42 26.53 -4.84
C ALA A 94 -27.27 26.77 -3.59
N ARG A 95 -26.67 26.72 -2.39
CA ARG A 95 -27.37 26.89 -1.10
C ARG A 95 -27.12 28.25 -0.44
N ARG A 96 -26.61 29.23 -1.19
CA ARG A 96 -26.16 30.52 -0.63
C ARG A 96 -27.24 31.28 0.15
N GLU A 97 -28.49 31.19 -0.27
CA GLU A 97 -29.62 31.90 0.34
C GLU A 97 -29.95 31.35 1.74
N VAL A 98 -29.98 30.02 1.87
CA VAL A 98 -30.18 29.35 3.16
C VAL A 98 -29.04 29.68 4.13
N ILE A 99 -27.80 29.70 3.63
CA ILE A 99 -26.62 30.04 4.44
C ILE A 99 -26.69 31.50 4.91
N GLN A 100 -27.16 32.43 4.08
CA GLN A 100 -27.37 33.83 4.48
C GLN A 100 -28.41 33.95 5.60
N VAL A 101 -29.55 33.27 5.48
CA VAL A 101 -30.57 33.24 6.55
C VAL A 101 -30.00 32.67 7.85
N LEU A 102 -29.25 31.56 7.79
CA LEU A 102 -28.60 30.98 8.96
C LEU A 102 -27.62 31.96 9.63
N LYS A 103 -26.82 32.70 8.85
CA LYS A 103 -25.92 33.71 9.39
C LYS A 103 -26.64 34.88 10.05
N LEU A 104 -27.80 35.29 9.53
CA LEU A 104 -28.62 36.36 10.13
C LEU A 104 -29.22 35.98 11.49
N VAL A 105 -29.48 34.69 11.72
CA VAL A 105 -29.97 34.16 13.01
C VAL A 105 -28.81 33.87 13.98
N GLY A 106 -27.57 34.16 13.59
CA GLY A 106 -26.37 33.99 14.43
C GLY A 106 -25.75 32.60 14.38
N ALA A 107 -26.00 31.80 13.33
CA ALA A 107 -25.36 30.50 13.17
C ALA A 107 -23.83 30.65 13.05
N THR A 108 -23.09 29.81 13.78
CA THR A 108 -21.63 29.76 13.73
C THR A 108 -21.14 29.16 12.41
N ASP A 109 -19.97 29.60 11.92
CA ASP A 109 -19.37 29.03 10.69
C ASP A 109 -19.19 27.52 10.78
N TRP A 110 -18.97 26.99 11.99
CA TRP A 110 -18.91 25.56 12.27
C TRP A 110 -20.21 24.84 11.90
N PHE A 111 -21.38 25.37 12.27
CA PHE A 111 -22.68 24.77 11.95
C PHE A 111 -22.91 24.65 10.44
N ILE A 112 -22.38 25.61 9.66
CA ILE A 112 -22.46 25.60 8.19
C ILE A 112 -21.52 24.54 7.59
N MET A 113 -20.40 24.24 8.25
CA MET A 113 -19.38 23.28 7.78
C MET A 113 -19.73 21.81 8.03
N TRP A 114 -20.45 21.49 9.11
CA TRP A 114 -20.78 20.11 9.50
C TRP A 114 -21.37 19.22 8.40
N PRO A 115 -22.41 19.65 7.63
CA PRO A 115 -22.98 18.79 6.60
C PRO A 115 -21.94 18.37 5.54
N PHE A 116 -21.03 19.27 5.17
CA PHE A 116 -19.99 19.01 4.18
C PHE A 116 -18.87 18.10 4.71
N LEU A 117 -18.57 18.16 6.00
CA LEU A 117 -17.61 17.25 6.63
C LEU A 117 -18.17 15.82 6.66
N ILE A 118 -19.47 15.67 6.93
CA ILE A 118 -20.16 14.37 6.92
C ILE A 118 -20.20 13.80 5.50
N GLU A 119 -20.55 14.61 4.50
CA GLU A 119 -20.51 14.19 3.10
C GLU A 119 -19.10 13.71 2.70
N GLY A 120 -18.05 14.44 3.09
CA GLY A 120 -16.66 14.03 2.84
C GLY A 120 -16.28 12.71 3.52
N ALA A 121 -16.70 12.51 4.79
CA ALA A 121 -16.46 11.27 5.52
C ALA A 121 -17.16 10.07 4.87
N ILE A 122 -18.41 10.24 4.41
CA ILE A 122 -19.17 9.19 3.71
C ILE A 122 -18.47 8.82 2.41
N HIS A 123 -18.04 9.79 1.61
CA HIS A 123 -17.29 9.51 0.38
C HIS A 123 -15.98 8.77 0.67
N GLY A 124 -15.25 9.13 1.73
CA GLY A 124 -14.05 8.43 2.17
C GLY A 124 -14.32 6.97 2.55
N LEU A 125 -15.38 6.72 3.33
CA LEU A 125 -15.79 5.38 3.72
C LEU A 125 -16.21 4.51 2.53
N VAL A 126 -17.02 5.04 1.63
CA VAL A 126 -17.47 4.32 0.43
C VAL A 126 -16.29 3.98 -0.47
N SER A 127 -15.36 4.93 -0.65
CA SER A 127 -14.15 4.71 -1.44
C SER A 127 -13.24 3.65 -0.83
N ALA A 128 -13.06 3.67 0.49
CA ALA A 128 -12.28 2.67 1.21
C ALA A 128 -12.91 1.26 1.12
N ALA A 129 -14.23 1.17 1.26
CA ALA A 129 -14.96 -0.08 1.12
C ALA A 129 -14.85 -0.67 -0.30
N LEU A 130 -15.01 0.18 -1.33
CA LEU A 130 -14.85 -0.22 -2.73
C LEU A 130 -13.42 -0.68 -3.03
N SER A 131 -12.42 0.04 -2.55
CA SER A 131 -11.01 -0.32 -2.74
C SER A 131 -10.68 -1.65 -2.07
N LEU A 132 -11.18 -1.89 -0.85
CA LEU A 132 -11.04 -3.17 -0.15
C LEU A 132 -11.68 -4.32 -0.93
N LEU A 133 -12.86 -4.11 -1.49
CA LEU A 133 -13.56 -5.10 -2.29
C LEU A 133 -12.76 -5.48 -3.55
N ILE A 134 -12.23 -4.48 -4.27
CA ILE A 134 -11.39 -4.71 -5.45
C ILE A 134 -10.12 -5.46 -5.07
N LEU A 135 -9.47 -5.06 -3.97
CA LEU A 135 -8.28 -5.73 -3.45
C LEU A 135 -8.56 -7.19 -3.08
N TYR A 136 -9.71 -7.46 -2.46
CA TYR A 136 -10.13 -8.81 -2.10
C TYR A 136 -10.38 -9.67 -3.35
N MET A 137 -11.07 -9.14 -4.37
CA MET A 137 -11.25 -9.86 -5.63
C MET A 137 -9.91 -10.16 -6.32
N GLY A 138 -9.00 -9.18 -6.35
CA GLY A 138 -7.65 -9.36 -6.89
C GLY A 138 -6.87 -10.44 -6.14
N TYR A 139 -6.96 -10.45 -4.81
CA TYR A 139 -6.35 -11.49 -3.97
C TYR A 139 -6.87 -12.89 -4.33
N ARG A 140 -8.20 -13.06 -4.46
CA ARG A 140 -8.80 -14.36 -4.81
C ARG A 140 -8.31 -14.91 -6.15
N VAL A 141 -8.08 -14.04 -7.14
CA VAL A 141 -7.54 -14.44 -8.44
C VAL A 141 -6.07 -14.86 -8.33
N ILE A 142 -5.29 -14.15 -7.52
CA ILE A 142 -3.85 -14.40 -7.34
C ILE A 142 -3.61 -15.65 -6.47
N GLU A 143 -4.41 -15.86 -5.43
CA GLU A 143 -4.35 -17.00 -4.51
C GLU A 143 -4.38 -18.34 -5.26
N VAL A 144 -5.20 -18.44 -6.31
CA VAL A 144 -5.30 -19.64 -7.17
C VAL A 144 -3.98 -19.94 -7.89
N LYS A 145 -3.20 -18.92 -8.26
CA LYS A 145 -1.92 -19.08 -8.97
C LYS A 145 -0.71 -19.16 -8.03
N LEU A 146 -0.82 -18.58 -6.84
CA LEU A 146 0.24 -18.49 -5.83
C LEU A 146 -0.34 -18.81 -4.45
N PRO A 147 -0.43 -20.09 -4.06
CA PRO A 147 -1.04 -20.51 -2.78
C PRO A 147 -0.28 -20.05 -1.52
N GLN A 148 0.87 -19.40 -1.70
CA GLN A 148 1.68 -18.77 -0.65
C GLN A 148 1.48 -17.24 -0.55
N ALA A 149 0.50 -16.68 -1.29
CA ALA A 149 0.11 -15.29 -1.18
C ALA A 149 -0.65 -15.07 0.14
N VAL A 150 -0.04 -14.30 1.05
CA VAL A 150 -0.66 -13.93 2.33
C VAL A 150 -1.54 -12.69 2.10
N PHE A 151 -2.80 -12.73 2.54
CA PHE A 151 -3.67 -11.56 2.51
C PHE A 151 -3.14 -10.46 3.44
N VAL A 152 -3.49 -9.21 3.14
CA VAL A 152 -3.07 -8.06 3.95
C VAL A 152 -3.54 -8.25 5.40
N SER A 153 -2.64 -8.02 6.35
CA SER A 153 -2.94 -8.17 7.77
C SER A 153 -4.09 -7.25 8.21
N PRO A 154 -5.01 -7.69 9.10
CA PRO A 154 -6.15 -6.90 9.52
C PRO A 154 -5.80 -5.51 10.08
N HIS A 155 -4.68 -5.39 10.80
CA HIS A 155 -4.23 -4.11 11.35
C HIS A 155 -3.86 -3.09 10.27
N LEU A 156 -3.32 -3.54 9.12
CA LEU A 156 -3.00 -2.64 8.00
C LEU A 156 -4.26 -2.18 7.29
N ILE A 157 -5.27 -3.05 7.17
CA ILE A 157 -6.56 -2.67 6.59
C ILE A 157 -7.20 -1.54 7.39
N VAL A 158 -7.25 -1.69 8.73
CA VAL A 158 -7.77 -0.64 9.60
C VAL A 158 -6.96 0.66 9.43
N PHE A 159 -5.63 0.56 9.39
CA PHE A 159 -4.77 1.72 9.15
C PHE A 159 -5.10 2.42 7.82
N TYR A 160 -5.23 1.69 6.70
CA TYR A 160 -5.56 2.28 5.40
C TYR A 160 -6.96 2.90 5.35
N VAL A 161 -7.96 2.27 5.99
CA VAL A 161 -9.33 2.83 6.06
C VAL A 161 -9.35 4.12 6.87
N VAL A 162 -8.70 4.13 8.04
CA VAL A 162 -8.60 5.33 8.89
C VAL A 162 -7.83 6.43 8.15
N PHE A 163 -6.74 6.07 7.48
CA PHE A 163 -5.94 7.02 6.70
C PHE A 163 -6.75 7.62 5.54
N ALA A 164 -7.43 6.79 4.75
CA ALA A 164 -8.25 7.25 3.63
C ALA A 164 -9.40 8.16 4.09
N THR A 165 -10.09 7.79 5.17
CA THR A 165 -11.16 8.60 5.75
C THR A 165 -10.61 9.91 6.31
N GLY A 166 -9.46 9.86 7.00
CA GLY A 166 -8.77 11.04 7.53
C GLY A 166 -8.36 12.02 6.43
N VAL A 167 -7.77 11.53 5.32
CA VAL A 167 -7.42 12.35 4.16
C VAL A 167 -8.67 12.98 3.53
N ALA A 168 -9.78 12.25 3.42
CA ALA A 168 -11.03 12.78 2.88
C ALA A 168 -11.62 13.90 3.77
N VAL A 169 -11.63 13.71 5.09
CA VAL A 169 -12.10 14.72 6.06
C VAL A 169 -11.18 15.94 6.07
N LEU A 170 -9.86 15.74 6.06
CA LEU A 170 -8.90 16.83 5.99
C LEU A 170 -9.02 17.61 4.68
N GLY A 171 -9.22 16.92 3.55
CA GLY A 171 -9.49 17.54 2.26
C GLY A 171 -10.73 18.43 2.29
N SER A 172 -11.83 17.92 2.84
CA SER A 172 -13.08 18.70 3.04
C SER A 172 -12.85 19.91 3.96
N TRP A 173 -12.16 19.72 5.09
CA TRP A 173 -11.84 20.79 6.03
C TRP A 173 -10.99 21.90 5.40
N VAL A 174 -9.88 21.53 4.76
CA VAL A 174 -8.96 22.49 4.11
C VAL A 174 -9.72 23.30 3.07
N SER A 175 -10.60 22.64 2.32
CA SER A 175 -11.44 23.30 1.34
C SER A 175 -12.38 24.34 1.97
N LEU A 176 -13.13 23.94 3.00
CA LEU A 176 -14.06 24.81 3.72
C LEU A 176 -13.34 26.02 4.34
N ARG A 177 -12.17 25.79 4.94
CA ARG A 177 -11.37 26.86 5.56
C ARG A 177 -10.79 27.82 4.52
N SER A 178 -10.40 27.32 3.33
CA SER A 178 -9.95 28.18 2.24
C SER A 178 -11.05 29.14 1.79
N PHE A 179 -12.29 28.65 1.69
CA PHE A 179 -13.42 29.42 1.18
C PHE A 179 -13.93 30.47 2.16
N LEU A 180 -13.93 30.17 3.46
CA LEU A 180 -14.30 31.14 4.50
C LEU A 180 -13.29 32.28 4.62
N ARG A 181 -12.01 32.04 4.29
CA ARG A 181 -10.95 33.07 4.35
C ARG A 181 -11.01 34.06 3.18
N GLU A 182 -11.58 33.65 2.06
CA GLU A 182 -11.66 34.44 0.82
C GLU A 182 -12.80 35.48 0.82
N LYS A 183 -13.74 35.40 1.78
CA LYS A 183 -14.81 36.41 1.97
C LYS A 183 -14.53 37.44 3.08
N VAL A 184 -13.29 37.52 3.58
CA VAL A 184 -12.87 38.52 4.59
C VAL A 184 -12.05 39.67 3.94
N GLN A 185 -12.15 39.84 2.62
CA GLN A 185 -11.72 41.06 1.92
C GLN A 185 -12.84 41.56 1.00
#